data_AF-A0A5C4S399-F1
#
_entry.id   AF-A0A5C4S399-F1
#
_cell.length_a   1.000
_cell.length_b   1.000
_cell.length_c   1.000
_cell.angle_alpha   90.00
_cell.angle_beta   90.00
_cell.angle_gamma   90.00
#
_symmetry.space_group_name_H-M   'P 1'
#
loop_
_entity.id
_entity.type
_entity.pdbx_description
1 polymer ?
#
loop_
_entity_poly.entity_id
_entity_poly.type
_entity_poly.pdbx_seq_one_letter_code
_entity_poly.pdbx_strand_id
1 'polypeptide(L)'
;MKNDPCIQGLKEKLERDGLSVEPLLRAVCRCMAEELLERGSVCLRGLGCFEVAEYPPVPAGGQLLPPARRLRFHTRPVNDDKLSILVSCRAGVSPAQARNFMKVLGGCLEKAVRSSRELRIRGIGAFCEQEGRYIFVPDDSFEELLNAATLHLTAIDIEGR
;
A
#
# COMPACT_ATOMS: atom_id res chain seq x y z
N MET A 1 -10.74 -7.31 6.02
CA MET A 1 -9.75 -7.83 6.98
C MET A 1 -10.31 -8.79 8.03
N LYS A 2 -11.58 -8.74 8.48
CA LYS A 2 -12.02 -9.63 9.60
C LYS A 2 -11.94 -11.15 9.35
N ASN A 3 -11.85 -11.62 8.09
CA ASN A 3 -11.83 -13.06 7.74
C ASN A 3 -10.68 -13.45 6.80
N ASP A 4 -9.56 -12.73 6.81
CA ASP A 4 -8.40 -13.12 5.99
C ASP A 4 -7.58 -14.20 6.72
N PRO A 5 -7.33 -15.38 6.15
CA PRO A 5 -6.41 -16.39 6.69
C PRO A 5 -4.99 -15.88 6.94
N CYS A 6 -4.55 -14.83 6.23
CA CYS A 6 -3.33 -14.10 6.58
C CYS A 6 -3.43 -13.50 7.98
N ILE A 7 -4.60 -12.93 8.32
CA ILE A 7 -4.90 -12.36 9.64
C ILE A 7 -5.11 -13.44 10.69
N GLN A 8 -5.75 -14.56 10.35
CA GLN A 8 -5.88 -15.68 11.28
C GLN A 8 -4.51 -16.27 11.64
N GLY A 9 -3.65 -16.50 10.65
CA GLY A 9 -2.27 -16.95 10.89
C GLY A 9 -1.41 -15.93 11.65
N LEU A 10 -1.72 -14.63 11.56
CA LEU A 10 -1.11 -13.59 12.39
C LEU A 10 -1.59 -13.68 13.83
N LYS A 11 -2.90 -13.79 14.05
CA LYS A 11 -3.51 -13.94 15.37
C LYS A 11 -2.96 -15.15 16.11
N GLU A 12 -2.96 -16.32 15.47
CA GLU A 12 -2.43 -17.56 16.05
C GLU A 12 -0.97 -17.45 16.48
N LYS A 13 -0.14 -16.70 15.73
CA LYS A 13 1.28 -16.53 16.02
C LYS A 13 1.57 -15.46 17.07
N LEU A 14 0.78 -14.38 17.11
CA LEU A 14 1.11 -13.16 17.87
C LEU A 14 0.24 -12.96 19.12
N GLU A 15 -0.96 -13.55 19.18
CA GLU A 15 -1.77 -13.53 20.39
C GLU A 15 -1.13 -14.38 21.50
N ARG A 16 -0.30 -15.38 21.15
CA ARG A 16 0.58 -16.10 22.09
C ARG A 16 1.59 -15.18 22.79
N ASP A 17 1.95 -14.07 22.14
CA ASP A 17 2.88 -13.07 22.67
C ASP A 17 2.15 -11.88 23.35
N GLY A 18 0.83 -11.99 23.55
CA GLY A 18 0.00 -10.93 24.15
C GLY A 18 -0.21 -9.70 23.27
N LEU A 19 0.10 -9.78 21.97
CA LEU A 19 -0.03 -8.66 21.04
C LEU A 19 -1.39 -8.65 20.35
N SER A 20 -2.11 -7.54 20.49
CA SER A 20 -3.34 -7.33 19.72
C SER A 20 -3.01 -7.01 18.26
N VAL A 21 -3.44 -7.88 17.34
CA VAL A 21 -3.13 -7.78 15.90
C VAL A 21 -3.87 -6.62 15.23
N GLU A 22 -5.12 -6.35 15.60
CA GLU A 22 -5.94 -5.35 14.90
C GLU A 22 -5.40 -3.91 15.03
N PRO A 23 -5.00 -3.41 16.22
CA PRO A 23 -4.37 -2.10 16.34
C PRO A 23 -3.07 -1.99 15.54
N LEU A 24 -2.26 -3.05 15.50
CA LEU A 24 -1.01 -3.08 14.76
C LEU A 24 -1.25 -3.05 13.24
N LEU A 25 -2.23 -3.80 12.73
CA LEU A 25 -2.61 -3.74 11.32
C LEU A 25 -3.15 -2.36 10.93
N ARG A 26 -3.96 -1.75 11.79
CA ARG A 26 -4.43 -0.36 11.58
C ARG A 26 -3.27 0.62 11.54
N ALA A 27 -2.30 0.48 12.45
CA ALA A 27 -1.10 1.31 12.48
C ALA A 27 -0.28 1.13 11.20
N VAL A 28 -0.10 -0.10 10.70
CA VAL A 28 0.58 -0.35 9.41
C VAL A 28 -0.12 0.37 8.27
N CYS A 29 -1.43 0.16 8.10
CA CYS A 29 -2.16 0.77 6.98
C CYS A 29 -2.04 2.31 7.03
N ARG A 30 -2.16 2.89 8.23
CA ARG A 30 -2.01 4.33 8.43
C ARG A 30 -0.60 4.83 8.12
N CYS A 31 0.43 4.18 8.66
CA CYS A 31 1.82 4.57 8.40
C CYS A 31 2.19 4.42 6.92
N MET A 32 1.68 3.41 6.24
CA MET A 32 1.87 3.25 4.79
C MET A 32 1.21 4.39 4.00
N ALA A 33 -0.05 4.70 4.30
CA ALA A 33 -0.77 5.78 3.63
C ALA A 33 -0.07 7.14 3.84
N GLU A 34 0.32 7.46 5.07
CA GLU A 34 1.05 8.69 5.40
C GLU A 34 2.39 8.77 4.67
N GLU A 35 3.20 7.70 4.68
CA GLU A 35 4.49 7.70 3.98
C GLU A 35 4.34 7.80 2.46
N LEU A 36 3.31 7.20 1.87
CA LEU A 36 3.02 7.35 0.44
C LEU A 36 2.60 8.78 0.08
N LEU A 37 1.78 9.42 0.92
CA LEU A 37 1.33 10.79 0.68
C LEU A 37 2.48 11.80 0.86
N GLU A 38 3.29 11.65 1.91
CA GLU A 38 4.33 12.60 2.29
C GLU A 38 5.65 12.40 1.52
N ARG A 39 6.03 11.15 1.26
CA ARG A 39 7.35 10.81 0.71
C ARG A 39 7.28 10.13 -0.65
N GLY A 40 6.07 9.81 -1.12
CA GLY A 40 5.86 9.15 -2.40
C GLY A 40 6.36 7.71 -2.45
N SER A 41 6.81 7.11 -1.35
CA SER A 41 7.25 5.72 -1.34
C SER A 41 7.20 5.08 0.04
N VAL A 42 6.89 3.78 0.08
CA VAL A 42 6.99 2.94 1.28
C VAL A 42 7.34 1.52 0.88
N CYS A 43 8.24 0.89 1.64
CA CYS A 43 8.62 -0.51 1.43
C CYS A 43 8.12 -1.38 2.58
N LEU A 44 7.67 -2.58 2.22
CA LEU A 44 7.20 -3.58 3.17
C LEU A 44 7.99 -4.88 2.98
N ARG A 45 8.75 -5.26 4.01
CA ARG A 45 9.55 -6.48 4.02
C ARG A 45 8.66 -7.71 3.80
N GLY A 46 9.08 -8.58 2.87
CA GLY A 46 8.33 -9.77 2.47
C GLY A 46 7.30 -9.52 1.36
N LEU A 47 7.11 -8.27 0.94
CA LEU A 47 6.17 -7.93 -0.14
C LEU A 47 6.88 -7.19 -1.28
N GLY A 48 7.40 -5.99 -1.03
CA GLY A 48 7.99 -5.14 -2.05
C GLY A 48 7.87 -3.67 -1.68
N CYS A 49 7.91 -2.80 -2.69
CA CYS A 49 7.80 -1.36 -2.50
C CYS A 49 6.67 -0.76 -3.29
N PHE A 50 6.00 0.20 -2.66
CA PHE A 50 4.96 1.02 -3.24
C PHE A 50 5.55 2.40 -3.50
N GLU A 51 5.33 2.93 -4.69
CA GLU A 51 5.89 4.20 -5.13
C GLU A 51 4.82 5.00 -5.88
N VAL A 52 4.71 6.27 -5.58
CA VAL A 52 3.85 7.22 -6.29
C VAL A 52 4.61 7.70 -7.51
N ALA A 53 4.14 7.32 -8.69
CA ALA A 53 4.68 7.78 -9.95
C ALA A 53 3.89 9.00 -10.44
N GLU A 54 4.62 10.04 -10.85
CA GLU A 54 4.06 11.22 -11.48
C GLU A 54 4.00 11.02 -12.99
N TYR A 55 2.86 11.36 -13.57
CA TYR A 55 2.59 11.31 -14.99
C TYR A 55 2.35 12.74 -15.46
N PRO A 56 3.11 13.20 -16.47
CA PRO A 56 2.88 14.52 -17.03
C PRO A 56 1.51 14.58 -17.72
N PRO A 57 1.01 15.78 -18.04
CA PRO A 57 -0.16 15.94 -18.89
C PRO A 57 0.02 15.17 -20.21
N VAL A 58 -1.01 14.45 -20.65
CA VAL A 58 -0.94 13.59 -21.85
C VAL A 58 -2.00 14.00 -22.85
N PRO A 59 -1.65 14.21 -24.14
CA PRO A 59 -2.63 14.43 -25.17
C PRO A 59 -3.38 13.13 -25.48
N ALA A 60 -4.72 13.17 -25.47
CA ALA A 60 -5.60 12.07 -25.80
C ALA A 60 -6.87 12.61 -26.48
N GLY A 61 -7.16 12.14 -27.70
CA GLY A 61 -8.41 12.45 -28.40
C GLY A 61 -8.66 13.96 -28.64
N GLY A 62 -7.63 14.75 -28.95
CA GLY A 62 -7.77 16.19 -29.15
C GLY A 62 -7.82 17.01 -27.85
N GLN A 63 -7.61 16.36 -26.70
CA GLN A 63 -7.57 17.01 -25.38
C GLN A 63 -6.25 16.75 -24.68
N LEU A 64 -5.81 17.69 -23.85
CA LEU A 64 -4.67 17.54 -22.95
C LEU A 64 -5.21 17.15 -21.57
N LEU A 65 -5.00 15.90 -21.19
CA LEU A 65 -5.37 15.41 -19.87
C LEU A 65 -4.45 16.02 -18.80
N PRO A 66 -4.97 16.34 -17.60
CA PRO A 66 -4.16 16.90 -16.52
C PRO A 66 -3.07 15.91 -16.04
N PRO A 67 -2.03 16.41 -15.36
CA PRO A 67 -1.04 15.54 -14.76
C PRO A 67 -1.68 14.66 -13.69
N ALA A 68 -1.19 13.44 -13.56
CA ALA A 68 -1.74 12.46 -12.64
C ALA A 68 -0.63 11.82 -11.78
N ARG A 69 -0.97 11.48 -10.54
CA ARG A 69 -0.13 10.69 -9.64
C ARG A 69 -0.80 9.33 -9.46
N ARG A 70 -0.06 8.24 -9.71
CA ARG A 70 -0.59 6.88 -9.54
C ARG A 70 0.30 6.06 -8.63
N LEU A 71 -0.33 5.21 -7.84
CA LEU A 71 0.39 4.27 -6.99
C LEU A 71 0.83 3.06 -7.83
N ARG A 72 2.13 2.75 -7.77
CA ARG A 72 2.72 1.55 -8.40
C ARG A 72 3.28 0.63 -7.33
N PHE A 73 3.29 -0.66 -7.64
CA PHE A 73 3.93 -1.67 -6.82
C PHE A 73 5.06 -2.36 -7.58
N HIS A 74 6.19 -2.52 -6.90
CA HIS A 74 7.37 -3.21 -7.42
C HIS A 74 7.77 -4.33 -6.45
N THR A 75 7.90 -5.55 -6.98
CA THR A 75 8.47 -6.67 -6.21
C THR A 75 9.98 -6.52 -6.20
N ARG A 76 10.57 -6.18 -5.05
CA ARG A 76 12.03 -6.16 -4.84
C ARG A 76 12.38 -6.60 -3.43
N PRO A 77 13.59 -7.15 -3.20
CA PRO A 77 14.09 -7.38 -1.84
C PRO A 77 14.09 -6.08 -1.03
N VAL A 78 13.51 -6.12 0.16
CA VAL A 78 13.43 -4.97 1.08
C VAL A 78 14.23 -5.27 2.34
N ASN A 79 15.35 -4.56 2.49
CA ASN A 79 16.18 -4.61 3.70
C ASN A 79 15.85 -3.48 4.69
N ASP A 80 14.89 -2.60 4.37
CA ASP A 80 14.49 -1.48 5.20
C ASP A 80 13.59 -1.93 6.38
N ASP A 81 13.76 -1.28 7.54
CA ASP A 81 12.98 -1.46 8.76
C ASP A 81 12.21 -0.19 9.17
N LYS A 82 12.24 0.88 8.35
CA LYS A 82 11.58 2.17 8.63
C LYS A 82 10.12 2.04 9.03
N LEU A 83 9.35 1.21 8.31
CA LEU A 83 7.92 1.01 8.62
C LEU A 83 7.72 0.39 10.01
N SER A 84 8.63 -0.46 10.48
CA SER A 84 8.56 -1.03 11.83
C SER A 84 8.76 0.03 12.92
N ILE A 85 9.62 1.03 12.67
CA ILE A 85 9.85 2.15 13.58
C ILE A 85 8.59 3.02 13.66
N LEU A 86 8.00 3.36 12.52
CA LEU A 86 6.76 4.15 12.47
C LEU A 86 5.60 3.43 13.19
N VAL A 87 5.46 2.13 12.97
CA VAL A 87 4.44 1.30 13.64
C VAL A 87 4.68 1.24 15.14
N SER A 88 5.93 1.11 15.60
CA SER A 88 6.27 1.15 17.04
C SER A 88 5.80 2.45 17.68
N CYS A 89 6.12 3.59 17.07
CA CYS A 89 5.70 4.90 17.57
C CYS A 89 4.17 5.07 17.55
N ARG A 90 3.50 4.61 16.48
CA ARG A 90 2.06 4.83 16.30
C ARG A 90 1.17 3.90 17.12
N ALA A 91 1.59 2.66 17.31
CA ALA A 91 0.83 1.66 18.05
C ALA A 91 1.17 1.63 19.55
N GLY A 92 2.18 2.40 19.99
CA GLY A 92 2.62 2.42 21.39
C GLY A 92 3.23 1.10 21.86
N VAL A 93 3.80 0.32 20.93
CA VAL A 93 4.46 -0.96 21.23
C VAL A 93 5.97 -0.78 21.20
N SER A 94 6.70 -1.65 21.90
CA SER A 94 8.16 -1.61 21.88
C SER A 94 8.71 -1.85 20.46
N PRO A 95 9.90 -1.32 20.14
CA PRO A 95 10.54 -1.56 18.83
C PRO A 95 10.75 -3.06 18.54
N ALA A 96 11.01 -3.87 19.57
CA ALA A 96 11.15 -5.31 19.42
C ALA A 96 9.83 -5.98 19.01
N GLN A 97 8.71 -5.60 19.64
CA GLN A 97 7.38 -6.09 19.28
C GLN A 97 6.97 -5.65 17.88
N ALA A 98 7.22 -4.39 17.50
CA ALA A 98 6.92 -3.90 16.15
C ALA A 98 7.72 -4.64 15.09
N ARG A 99 9.03 -4.87 15.31
CA ARG A 99 9.86 -5.67 14.40
C ARG A 99 9.38 -7.11 14.29
N ASN A 100 9.05 -7.76 15.41
CA ASN A 100 8.50 -9.13 15.38
C ASN A 100 7.19 -9.18 14.60
N PHE A 101 6.27 -8.26 14.89
CA PHE A 101 5.01 -8.13 14.18
C PHE A 101 5.23 -7.95 12.66
N MET A 102 6.07 -7.00 12.25
CA MET A 102 6.36 -6.75 10.84
C MET A 102 7.01 -7.94 10.15
N LYS A 103 7.87 -8.69 10.84
CA LYS A 103 8.46 -9.93 10.32
C LYS A 103 7.40 -11.01 10.07
N VAL A 104 6.51 -11.23 11.03
CA VAL A 104 5.42 -12.22 10.88
C VAL A 104 4.46 -11.78 9.78
N LEU A 105 4.08 -10.51 9.75
CA LEU A 105 3.24 -9.92 8.71
C LEU A 105 3.86 -10.11 7.33
N GLY A 106 5.13 -9.75 7.16
CA GLY A 106 5.85 -9.92 5.90
C GLY A 106 5.81 -11.36 5.38
N GLY A 107 6.05 -12.34 6.24
CA GLY A 107 5.97 -13.75 5.87
C GLY A 107 4.56 -14.24 5.51
N CYS A 108 3.51 -13.67 6.10
CA CYS A 108 2.13 -13.98 5.72
C CYS A 108 1.75 -13.34 4.37
N LEU A 109 2.17 -12.10 4.12
CA LEU A 109 1.94 -11.40 2.86
C LEU A 109 2.69 -12.08 1.70
N GLU A 110 3.94 -12.49 1.92
CA GLU A 110 4.74 -13.22 0.95
C GLU A 110 4.03 -14.51 0.50
N LYS A 111 3.49 -15.27 1.48
CA LYS A 111 2.73 -16.50 1.20
C LYS A 111 1.43 -16.21 0.44
N ALA A 112 0.71 -15.16 0.80
CA ALA A 112 -0.53 -14.77 0.13
C ALA A 112 -0.27 -14.44 -1.36
N VAL A 113 0.74 -13.61 -1.63
CA VAL A 113 1.14 -13.23 -2.99
C VAL A 113 1.62 -14.43 -3.80
N ARG A 114 2.46 -15.31 -3.22
CA ARG A 114 2.93 -16.53 -3.90
C ARG A 114 1.80 -17.50 -4.26
N SER A 115 0.69 -17.43 -3.53
CA SER A 115 -0.48 -18.29 -3.77
C SER A 115 -1.54 -17.60 -4.64
N SER A 116 -1.22 -16.44 -5.24
CA SER A 116 -2.15 -15.59 -6.00
C SER A 116 -3.47 -15.31 -5.27
N ARG A 117 -3.41 -15.23 -3.94
CA ARG A 117 -4.59 -15.07 -3.11
C ARG A 117 -4.89 -13.59 -2.95
N GLU A 118 -6.14 -13.17 -3.14
CA GLU A 118 -6.53 -11.78 -2.90
C GLU A 118 -6.04 -11.28 -1.54
N LEU A 119 -5.32 -10.16 -1.57
CA LEU A 119 -4.76 -9.50 -0.40
C LEU A 119 -5.12 -8.03 -0.44
N ARG A 120 -5.91 -7.56 0.53
CA ARG A 120 -6.37 -6.16 0.57
C ARG A 120 -5.70 -5.36 1.67
N ILE A 121 -5.09 -4.24 1.29
CA ILE A 121 -4.55 -3.21 2.18
C ILE A 121 -5.56 -2.05 2.18
N ARG A 122 -6.42 -2.04 3.20
CA ARG A 122 -7.57 -1.13 3.23
C ARG A 122 -7.17 0.33 3.13
N GLY A 123 -7.81 1.06 2.21
CA GLY A 123 -7.58 2.48 1.98
C GLY A 123 -6.32 2.75 1.17
N ILE A 124 -5.76 1.74 0.52
CA ILE A 124 -4.57 1.83 -0.33
C ILE A 124 -4.77 1.03 -1.62
N GLY A 125 -5.21 -0.23 -1.52
CA GLY A 125 -5.45 -1.08 -2.67
C GLY A 125 -5.54 -2.57 -2.35
N ALA A 126 -5.59 -3.38 -3.41
CA ALA A 126 -5.62 -4.83 -3.31
C ALA A 126 -4.69 -5.49 -4.33
N PHE A 127 -4.11 -6.62 -3.95
CA PHE A 127 -3.59 -7.57 -4.92
C PHE A 127 -4.72 -8.52 -5.32
N CYS A 128 -4.96 -8.64 -6.62
CA CYS A 128 -5.98 -9.51 -7.17
C CYS A 128 -5.58 -9.96 -8.58
N GLU A 129 -6.31 -10.95 -9.10
CA GLU A 129 -6.17 -11.36 -10.49
C GLU A 129 -7.04 -10.47 -11.39
N GLN A 130 -6.40 -9.78 -12.33
CA GLN A 130 -7.06 -8.97 -13.35
C GLN A 130 -6.51 -9.38 -14.72
N GLU A 131 -7.39 -9.74 -15.66
CA GLU A 131 -7.02 -10.16 -17.01
C GLU A 131 -5.95 -11.29 -17.05
N GLY A 132 -6.06 -12.26 -16.14
CA GLY A 132 -5.14 -13.38 -16.03
C GLY A 132 -3.76 -13.03 -15.45
N ARG A 133 -3.62 -11.85 -14.86
CA ARG A 133 -2.38 -11.40 -14.20
C ARG A 133 -2.67 -11.05 -12.74
N TYR A 134 -1.83 -11.54 -11.84
CA TYR A 134 -1.88 -11.16 -10.44
C TYR A 134 -1.13 -9.83 -10.24
N ILE A 135 -1.88 -8.75 -10.03
CA ILE A 135 -1.34 -7.39 -9.96
C ILE A 135 -1.87 -6.65 -8.73
N PHE A 136 -1.20 -5.55 -8.39
CA PHE A 136 -1.69 -4.60 -7.40
C PHE A 136 -2.56 -3.55 -8.09
N VAL A 137 -3.77 -3.36 -7.58
CA VAL A 137 -4.74 -2.35 -8.01
C VAL A 137 -4.96 -1.37 -6.85
N PRO A 138 -4.64 -0.07 -7.02
CA PRO A 138 -4.91 0.95 -6.02
C PRO A 138 -6.42 1.09 -5.72
N ASP A 139 -6.76 1.51 -4.50
CA ASP A 139 -8.13 1.90 -4.15
C ASP A 139 -8.44 3.28 -4.79
N ASP A 140 -9.60 3.45 -5.43
CA ASP A 140 -10.02 4.71 -6.07
C ASP A 140 -9.90 5.91 -5.11
N SER A 141 -10.37 5.75 -3.87
CA SER A 141 -10.28 6.78 -2.84
C SER A 141 -8.85 7.18 -2.49
N PHE A 142 -7.88 6.27 -2.65
CA PHE A 142 -6.47 6.59 -2.42
C PHE A 142 -5.88 7.33 -3.62
N GLU A 143 -6.26 6.97 -4.85
CA GLU A 143 -5.87 7.71 -6.04
C GLU A 143 -6.45 9.13 -6.04
N GLU A 144 -7.69 9.33 -5.59
CA GLU A 144 -8.27 10.66 -5.39
C GLU A 144 -7.44 11.50 -4.41
N LEU A 145 -7.00 10.91 -3.29
CA LEU A 145 -6.13 11.60 -2.33
C LEU A 145 -4.77 11.98 -2.92
N LEU A 146 -4.17 11.09 -3.73
CA LEU A 146 -2.90 11.38 -4.41
C LEU A 146 -3.03 12.54 -5.39
N ASN A 147 -4.18 12.65 -6.05
CA ASN A 147 -4.48 13.65 -7.06
C ASN A 147 -5.26 14.85 -6.51
N ALA A 148 -5.39 15.00 -5.19
CA ALA A 148 -6.19 16.06 -4.59
C ALA A 148 -5.82 17.48 -5.08
N ALA A 149 -4.53 17.70 -5.36
CA ALA A 149 -4.02 18.96 -5.90
C ALA A 149 -4.37 19.19 -7.39
N THR A 150 -4.70 18.16 -8.15
CA THR A 150 -4.99 18.23 -9.60
C THR A 150 -6.43 17.86 -9.95
N LEU A 151 -7.25 17.40 -8.99
CA LEU A 151 -8.66 17.02 -9.17
C LEU A 151 -9.53 18.13 -9.79
N HIS A 152 -9.18 19.40 -9.58
CA HIS A 152 -9.90 20.55 -10.11
C HIS A 152 -9.46 20.96 -11.53
N LEU A 153 -8.39 20.36 -12.05
CA LEU A 153 -7.90 20.63 -13.40
C LEU A 153 -8.74 19.84 -14.40
N THR A 154 -9.37 20.53 -15.34
CA THR A 154 -10.12 19.90 -16.44
C THR A 154 -9.22 19.66 -17.64
N ALA A 155 -9.61 18.69 -18.47
CA ALA A 155 -8.94 18.49 -19.76
C ALA A 155 -9.05 19.77 -20.59
N ILE A 156 -7.95 20.14 -21.24
CA ILE A 156 -7.88 21.34 -22.09
C ILE A 156 -8.00 20.86 -23.53
N ASP A 157 -8.98 21.37 -24.29
CA ASP A 157 -9.05 21.10 -25.72
C ASP A 157 -7.82 21.70 -26.41
N ILE A 158 -7.13 20.87 -27.20
CA ILE A 158 -5.94 21.28 -27.96
C ILE A 158 -6.25 21.50 -29.45
N GLU A 159 -7.53 21.59 -29.83
CA GLU A 159 -7.93 21.97 -31.19
C GLU A 159 -7.69 23.47 -31.44
N GLY A 160 -6.73 23.79 -32.31
CA GLY A 160 -6.57 25.11 -32.92
C GLY A 160 -5.20 25.76 -32.78
N ARG A 161 -4.21 25.27 -33.53
CA ARG A 161 -3.29 26.10 -34.33
C ARG A 161 -2.94 25.39 -35.63
#